data_AF-A0A2V5RF52-F1
#
_entry.id   AF-A0A2V5RF52-F1
#
_cell.length_a   1.000
_cell.length_b   1.000
_cell.length_c   1.000
_cell.angle_alpha   90.00
_cell.angle_beta   90.00
_cell.angle_gamma   90.00
#
_symmetry.space_group_name_H-M   'P 1'
#
loop_
_entity.id
_entity.type
_entity.pdbx_description
1 polymer ?
#
loop_
_entity_poly.entity_id
_entity_poly.type
_entity_poly.pdbx_seq_one_letter_code
_entity_poly.pdbx_strand_id
1 'polypeptide(L)'
;MRQVRQINSLPLCEFVFLVLPEELFRDPEIPVGWGALVESNDALTLARKSVWYETTEENQIRLLHRIAVAGTRALNRNLHDPDVFLQLP
;
A
#
# COMPACT_ATOMS: atom_id res chain seq x y z
N MET A 1 4.64 -31.53 -7.98
CA MET A 1 5.54 -30.38 -8.21
C MET A 1 4.70 -29.18 -8.62
N ARG A 2 4.43 -28.24 -7.71
CA ARG A 2 3.66 -27.02 -8.00
C ARG A 2 4.58 -26.05 -8.74
N GLN A 3 4.21 -25.70 -9.97
CA GLN A 3 4.86 -24.63 -10.72
C GLN A 3 4.74 -23.33 -9.93
N VAL A 4 5.87 -22.83 -9.43
CA VAL A 4 5.99 -21.48 -8.89
C VAL A 4 5.88 -20.55 -10.10
N ARG A 5 4.68 -19.96 -10.27
CA ARG A 5 4.38 -19.00 -11.34
C ARG A 5 5.38 -17.86 -11.20
N GLN A 6 6.27 -17.75 -12.19
CA GLN A 6 7.24 -16.67 -12.28
C GLN A 6 6.48 -15.35 -12.34
N ILE A 7 6.68 -14.50 -11.33
CA ILE A 7 6.13 -13.14 -11.23
C ILE A 7 6.94 -12.26 -12.20
N ASN A 8 6.81 -12.50 -13.51
CA ASN A 8 7.44 -11.67 -14.54
C ASN A 8 6.54 -10.51 -14.99
N SER A 9 5.46 -10.22 -14.26
CA SER A 9 4.67 -9.00 -14.46
C SER A 9 5.36 -7.84 -13.76
N LEU A 10 5.66 -6.76 -14.50
CA LEU A 10 6.07 -5.50 -13.88
C LEU A 10 5.06 -5.15 -12.78
N PRO A 11 5.52 -4.76 -11.58
CA PRO A 11 4.61 -4.48 -10.49
C PRO A 11 3.71 -3.30 -10.86
N LEU A 12 2.45 -3.34 -10.42
CA LEU A 12 1.50 -2.24 -10.62
C LEU A 12 1.89 -0.97 -9.85
N CYS A 13 2.86 -1.06 -8.94
CA CYS A 13 3.33 0.00 -8.06
C CYS A 13 4.86 0.06 -8.11
N GLU A 14 5.40 1.27 -7.98
CA GLU A 14 6.86 1.52 -8.06
C GLU A 14 7.58 1.21 -6.74
N PHE A 15 6.82 1.16 -5.63
CA PHE A 15 7.31 0.76 -4.32
C PHE A 15 6.38 -0.26 -3.68
N VAL A 16 6.97 -1.22 -2.97
CA VAL A 16 6.23 -2.24 -2.23
C VAL A 16 6.77 -2.29 -0.81
N PHE A 17 5.88 -2.09 0.16
CA PHE A 17 6.20 -2.12 1.59
C PHE A 17 5.40 -3.21 2.27
N LEU A 18 6.07 -3.98 3.13
CA LEU A 18 5.41 -4.81 4.13
C LEU A 18 5.21 -3.96 5.39
N VAL A 19 3.98 -3.92 5.90
CA VAL A 19 3.66 -3.29 7.19
C VAL A 19 3.49 -4.40 8.21
N LEU A 20 4.23 -4.32 9.32
CA LEU A 20 4.21 -5.35 10.37
C LEU A 20 4.45 -4.76 11.77
N PRO A 21 3.90 -5.37 12.82
CA PRO A 21 4.22 -5.01 14.21
C PRO A 21 5.71 -5.20 14.52
N GLU A 22 6.22 -4.42 15.48
CA GLU A 22 7.61 -4.49 15.95
C GLU A 22 8.03 -5.90 16.38
N GLU A 23 7.14 -6.66 17.02
CA GLU A 23 7.45 -8.00 17.53
C GLU A 23 7.68 -9.03 16.42
N LEU A 24 7.10 -8.79 15.24
CA LEU A 24 7.22 -9.65 14.06
C LEU A 24 8.34 -9.21 13.12
N PHE A 25 8.96 -8.05 13.36
CA PHE A 25 9.97 -7.54 12.45
C PHE A 25 11.27 -8.35 12.52
N ARG A 26 11.62 -8.96 11.39
CA ARG A 26 12.89 -9.65 11.14
C ARG A 26 13.40 -9.23 9.78
N ASP A 27 14.47 -8.43 9.74
CA ASP A 27 15.04 -7.93 8.47
C ASP A 27 15.35 -9.05 7.44
N PRO A 28 15.89 -10.22 7.83
CA PRO A 28 16.17 -11.31 6.88
C PRO A 28 14.91 -11.95 6.28
N GLU A 29 13.76 -11.80 6.91
CA GLU A 29 12.49 -12.37 6.43
C GLU A 29 11.77 -11.44 5.44
N ILE A 30 12.22 -10.19 5.30
CA ILE A 30 11.65 -9.25 4.35
C ILE A 30 12.05 -9.66 2.93
N PRO A 31 11.07 -9.90 2.01
CA PRO A 31 11.36 -10.31 0.65
C PRO A 31 12.30 -9.35 -0.07
N VAL A 32 13.13 -9.90 -0.95
CA VAL A 32 14.09 -9.10 -1.72
C VAL A 32 13.36 -8.06 -2.56
N GLY A 33 13.81 -6.81 -2.43
CA GLY A 33 13.28 -5.65 -3.15
C GLY A 33 12.09 -4.95 -2.48
N TRP A 34 11.56 -5.55 -1.42
CA TRP A 34 10.49 -4.93 -0.61
C TRP A 34 11.09 -4.02 0.45
N GLY A 35 10.35 -2.97 0.79
CA GLY A 35 10.58 -2.18 1.99
C GLY A 35 9.81 -2.74 3.18
N ALA A 36 10.14 -2.27 4.38
CA ALA A 36 9.46 -2.63 5.61
C ALA A 36 9.13 -1.37 6.42
N LEU A 37 7.86 -1.25 6.79
CA LEU A 37 7.34 -0.28 7.75
C LEU A 37 6.98 -1.03 9.01
N VAL A 38 7.57 -0.64 10.13
CA VAL A 38 7.33 -1.26 11.43
C VAL A 38 6.38 -0.39 12.22
N GLU A 39 5.27 -0.98 12.66
CA GLU A 39 4.28 -0.34 13.51
C GLU A 39 4.68 -0.49 14.98
N SER A 40 4.82 0.65 15.67
CA SER A 40 5.12 0.72 17.10
C SER A 40 4.54 2.01 17.67
N ASN A 41 3.86 1.94 18.81
CA ASN A 41 3.29 3.10 19.51
C ASN A 41 2.47 4.05 18.59
N ASP A 42 1.54 3.48 17.81
CA ASP A 42 0.68 4.19 16.85
C ASP A 42 1.46 4.96 15.76
N ALA A 43 2.74 4.64 15.56
CA ALA A 43 3.59 5.22 14.54
C ALA A 43 4.16 4.15 13.60
N LEU A 44 4.32 4.51 12.33
CA LEU A 44 4.99 3.69 11.33
C LEU A 44 6.43 4.21 11.14
N THR A 45 7.41 3.36 11.40
CA THR A 45 8.83 3.66 11.19
C THR A 45 9.36 2.90 9.99
N LEU A 46 10.11 3.58 9.11
CA LEU A 46 10.78 2.95 7.98
C LEU A 46 11.99 2.14 8.46
N ALA A 47 11.85 0.82 8.51
CA ALA A 47 12.92 -0.08 8.91
C ALA A 47 13.79 -0.55 7.72
N ARG A 48 13.19 -0.70 6.54
CA ARG A 48 13.91 -1.07 5.30
C ARG A 48 13.36 -0.31 4.10
N LYS A 49 14.24 0.27 3.30
CA LYS A 49 13.86 0.96 2.05
C LYS A 49 13.49 -0.04 0.97
N SER A 50 12.38 0.20 0.27
CA SER A 50 11.99 -0.56 -0.92
C SER A 50 12.88 -0.21 -2.12
N VAL A 51 13.07 -1.19 -3.01
CA VAL A 51 13.67 -0.95 -4.32
C VAL A 51 12.63 -0.28 -5.22
N TRP A 52 13.08 0.70 -6.00
CA TRP A 52 12.27 1.30 -7.05
C TRP A 52 12.06 0.29 -8.18
N TYR A 53 10.80 0.00 -8.49
CA TYR A 53 10.44 -0.78 -9.66
C TYR A 53 9.90 0.15 -10.74
N GLU A 54 10.47 0.06 -11.94
CA GLU A 54 9.89 0.74 -13.10
C GLU A 54 8.59 0.05 -13.48
N THR A 55 7.55 0.84 -13.75
CA THR A 55 6.25 0.34 -14.21
C THR A 55 5.85 1.08 -15.48
N THR A 56 4.93 0.49 -16.25
CA THR A 56 4.47 1.12 -17.49
C THR A 56 3.58 2.32 -17.17
N GLU A 57 3.57 3.32 -18.06
CA GLU A 57 2.67 4.46 -17.97
C GLU A 57 1.20 4.03 -17.83
N GLU A 58 0.79 2.98 -18.54
CA GLU A 58 -0.54 2.38 -18.41
C GLU A 58 -0.83 1.90 -16.98
N ASN A 59 0.13 1.24 -16.34
CA ASN A 59 -0.04 0.77 -14.95
C ASN A 59 -0.07 1.93 -13.97
N GLN A 60 0.72 2.99 -14.19
CA GLN A 60 0.65 4.22 -13.38
C GLN A 60 -0.74 4.85 -13.47
N ILE A 61 -1.26 5.05 -14.68
CA ILE A 61 -2.61 5.62 -14.90
C ILE A 61 -3.67 4.73 -14.25
N ARG A 62 -3.60 3.40 -14.42
CA ARG A 62 -4.55 2.46 -13.80
C ARG A 62 -4.50 2.50 -12.28
N LEU A 63 -3.32 2.65 -11.69
CA LEU A 63 -3.16 2.79 -10.23
C LEU A 63 -3.80 4.10 -9.76
N LEU A 64 -3.47 5.23 -10.39
CA LEU A 64 -4.02 6.54 -10.04
C LEU A 64 -5.54 6.56 -10.14
N HIS A 65 -6.10 5.98 -11.21
CA HIS A 65 -7.55 5.87 -11.37
C HIS A 65 -8.19 5.05 -10.24
N ARG A 66 -7.57 3.94 -9.82
CA ARG A 66 -8.08 3.13 -8.69
C ARG A 66 -8.02 3.89 -7.37
N ILE A 67 -6.97 4.67 -7.13
CA ILE A 67 -6.85 5.53 -5.96
C ILE A 67 -7.96 6.59 -5.96
N ALA A 68 -8.18 7.27 -7.09
CA ALA A 68 -9.24 8.27 -7.23
C ALA A 68 -10.63 7.66 -6.99
N VAL A 69 -10.94 6.51 -7.61
CA VAL A 69 -12.23 5.82 -7.42
C VAL A 69 -12.42 5.38 -5.97
N ALA A 70 -11.40 4.80 -5.33
CA ALA A 70 -11.48 4.39 -3.94
C ALA A 70 -11.68 5.59 -3.00
N GLY A 71 -10.94 6.68 -3.23
CA GLY A 71 -11.04 7.93 -2.48
C GLY A 71 -12.43 8.56 -2.60
N THR A 72 -12.94 8.74 -3.83
CA THR A 72 -14.28 9.28 -4.07
C THR A 72 -15.35 8.41 -3.42
N ARG A 73 -15.23 7.08 -3.48
CA ARG A 73 -16.19 6.17 -2.82
C ARG A 73 -16.13 6.29 -1.29
N ALA A 74 -14.94 6.42 -0.70
CA ALA A 74 -14.80 6.59 0.74
C ALA A 74 -15.40 7.92 1.20
N LEU A 75 -15.11 9.01 0.49
CA LEU A 75 -15.67 10.33 0.77
C LEU A 75 -17.20 10.32 0.65
N ASN A 76 -17.75 9.76 -0.43
CA ASN A 76 -19.19 9.70 -0.62
C ASN A 76 -19.90 8.83 0.44
N ARG A 77 -19.25 7.78 0.96
CA ARG A 77 -19.80 7.02 2.10
C ARG A 77 -19.88 7.88 3.36
N ASN A 78 -18.84 8.65 3.67
CA ASN A 78 -18.85 9.54 4.83
C ASN A 78 -19.86 10.69 4.65
N LEU A 79 -20.03 11.23 3.45
CA LEU A 79 -21.00 12.30 3.18
C LEU A 79 -22.45 11.81 3.12
N HIS A 80 -22.69 10.53 2.86
CA HIS A 80 -24.02 9.93 2.90
C HIS A 80 -24.45 9.54 4.32
N ASP A 81 -23.53 9.59 5.29
CA ASP A 81 -23.87 9.47 6.70
C ASP A 81 -24.64 10.74 7.13
N PRO A 82 -25.94 10.64 7.44
CA PRO A 82 -26.78 11.81 7.74
C PRO A 82 -26.29 12.62 8.95
N ASP A 83 -25.44 12.03 9.79
CA ASP A 83 -24.90 12.68 11.00
C ASP A 83 -23.62 13.50 10.74
N VAL A 84 -23.00 13.43 9.55
CA VAL A 84 -21.80 14.20 9.22
C VAL A 84 -22.10 15.70 9.00
N PHE A 85 -23.32 16.04 8.60
CA PHE A 85 -23.73 17.44 8.44
C PHE A 85 -24.00 18.16 9.77
N LEU A 86 -24.03 17.45 10.91
CA LEU A 86 -24.28 18.02 12.23
C LEU A 86 -23.01 18.31 13.04
N GLN A 87 -21.82 18.08 12.48
CA GLN A 87 -20.54 18.21 13.20
C GLN A 87 -19.52 19.15 12.53
N LEU A 88 -19.91 19.93 11.52
CA LEU A 88 -19.09 21.05 11.06
C LEU A 88 -19.32 22.26 11.98
N PRO A 89 -18.26 22.88 12.54
CA PRO A 89 -18.37 24.15 13.26
C PRO A 89 -18.78 25.31 12.34
#